data_AF-A0A7V4G1Q2-F1
#
_entry.id   AF-A0A7V4G1Q2-F1
#
_cell.length_a   1.000
_cell.length_b   1.000
_cell.length_c   1.000
_cell.angle_alpha   90.00
_cell.angle_beta   90.00
_cell.angle_gamma   90.00
#
_symmetry.space_group_name_H-M   'P 1'
#
loop_
_entity.id
_entity.type
_entity.pdbx_description
1 polymer ?
#
loop_
_entity_poly.entity_id
_entity_poly.type
_entity_poly.pdbx_seq_one_letter_code
_entity_poly.pdbx_strand_id
1 'polypeptide(L)'
;AVSKLLSFFRVGSVEAWRLKYGSANVAYRHSPSFKSDEAALATWLRLGELEAEGQACADYDETNFKHALREIRGLTRVPIEEALLRWRQLCNQSGVALALVRPLPKVALSGAAWWLSPRKAVIQLSARHKSDDHLWFSFFHEAAHILLHSKKNVFVDDTTPDKSKLEDEANEWASNMLVPRRRWQRFAERWPRSRRAIQAFADYLRNLNWRQLRLHNLRLSENTGVAFGMLQNLPGGRVILSAVGLFALVLVFYYLRQTGLRRTHMHLALGLVAGGAVGNLIDRIVFGKVTDFIVWHYHGHEWPAFNIADAALVVGIGIMALEILLEKRRHADRSPAEPAGEGQSHHKG
;
A
#
# COMPACT_ATOMS: atom_id res chain seq x y z
N ALA A 1 45.43 -22.93 1.69
CA ALA A 1 44.00 -23.15 1.36
C ALA A 1 43.09 -22.99 2.57
N VAL A 2 43.35 -23.71 3.68
CA VAL A 2 42.51 -23.72 4.90
C VAL A 2 42.26 -22.32 5.49
N SER A 3 43.30 -21.49 5.66
CA SER A 3 43.15 -20.13 6.20
C SER A 3 42.20 -19.24 5.37
N LYS A 4 42.21 -19.36 4.03
CA LYS A 4 41.27 -18.62 3.16
C LYS A 4 39.82 -19.08 3.36
N LEU A 5 39.59 -20.38 3.57
CA LEU A 5 38.26 -20.92 3.86
C LEU A 5 37.76 -20.47 5.24
N LEU A 6 38.62 -20.53 6.26
CA LEU A 6 38.30 -20.04 7.61
C LEU A 6 37.95 -18.54 7.58
N SER A 7 38.71 -17.74 6.82
CA SER A 7 38.41 -16.33 6.58
C SER A 7 37.08 -16.10 5.87
N PHE A 8 36.74 -16.91 4.87
CA PHE A 8 35.45 -16.83 4.17
C PHE A 8 34.27 -17.06 5.13
N PHE A 9 34.37 -18.04 6.04
CA PHE A 9 33.37 -18.34 7.05
C PHE A 9 33.44 -17.43 8.29
N ARG A 10 34.44 -16.53 8.38
CA ARG A 10 34.75 -15.68 9.55
C ARG A 10 34.86 -16.47 10.85
N VAL A 11 35.64 -17.55 10.83
CA VAL A 11 35.90 -18.40 11.99
C VAL A 11 37.40 -18.59 12.17
N GLY A 12 37.85 -18.68 13.42
CA GLY A 12 39.28 -18.83 13.74
C GLY A 12 39.80 -20.27 13.60
N SER A 13 38.91 -21.27 13.56
CA SER A 13 39.28 -22.69 13.51
C SER A 13 38.18 -23.55 12.87
N VAL A 14 38.51 -24.80 12.57
CA VAL A 14 37.56 -25.80 12.05
C VAL A 14 36.54 -26.17 13.11
N GLU A 15 36.92 -26.18 14.39
CA GLU A 15 36.02 -26.38 15.53
C GLU A 15 34.98 -25.26 15.60
N ALA A 16 35.40 -24.00 15.46
CA ALA A 16 34.48 -22.87 15.40
C ALA A 16 33.55 -22.94 14.18
N TRP A 17 34.04 -23.44 13.04
CA TRP A 17 33.20 -23.72 11.88
C TRP A 17 32.13 -24.78 12.20
N ARG A 18 32.52 -25.90 12.81
CA ARG A 18 31.58 -26.97 13.21
C ARG A 18 30.57 -26.51 14.25
N LEU A 19 30.98 -25.64 15.18
CA LEU A 19 30.05 -25.06 16.14
C LEU A 19 29.04 -24.14 15.44
N LYS A 20 29.48 -23.30 14.50
CA LYS A 20 28.61 -22.32 13.83
C LYS A 20 27.73 -22.93 12.73
N TYR A 21 28.28 -23.82 11.92
CA TYR A 21 27.66 -24.40 10.73
C TYR A 21 27.48 -25.92 10.80
N GLY A 22 27.75 -26.52 11.96
CA GLY A 22 27.47 -27.95 12.15
C GLY A 22 25.98 -28.24 12.03
N SER A 23 25.69 -29.47 11.62
CA SER A 23 24.35 -30.05 11.45
C SER A 23 23.30 -29.63 12.50
N ALA A 24 23.65 -29.54 13.80
CA ALA A 24 22.72 -29.13 14.85
C ALA A 24 22.26 -27.66 14.75
N ASN A 25 23.19 -26.73 14.47
CA ASN A 25 22.89 -25.30 14.35
C ASN A 25 22.28 -24.95 12.98
N VAL A 26 22.65 -25.70 11.94
CA VAL A 26 22.07 -25.56 10.60
C VAL A 26 20.64 -26.11 10.54
N ALA A 27 20.36 -27.21 11.26
CA ALA A 27 19.00 -27.75 11.38
C ALA A 27 18.04 -26.85 12.19
N TYR A 28 18.54 -25.78 12.82
CA TYR A 28 17.71 -24.73 13.43
C TYR A 28 17.35 -23.63 12.43
N ARG A 29 18.15 -23.46 11.37
CA ARG A 29 17.97 -22.43 10.34
C ARG A 29 17.18 -22.93 9.12
N HIS A 30 16.69 -24.17 9.14
CA HIS A 30 16.01 -24.81 8.01
C HIS A 30 15.16 -26.04 8.41
N SER A 31 14.07 -26.25 7.66
CA SER A 31 13.11 -27.37 7.70
C SER A 31 13.68 -28.74 7.30
N PRO A 32 13.49 -29.87 8.00
CA PRO A 32 14.14 -31.15 7.69
C PRO A 32 13.73 -31.72 6.32
N SER A 33 14.40 -31.28 5.24
CA SER A 33 14.15 -31.77 3.89
C SER A 33 15.48 -32.04 3.17
N PHE A 34 15.73 -33.34 2.98
CA PHE A 34 16.90 -33.96 2.33
C PHE A 34 18.26 -33.84 3.04
N LYS A 35 19.05 -34.91 2.97
CA LYS A 35 20.49 -34.94 3.33
C LYS A 35 21.27 -34.06 2.35
N SER A 36 21.26 -32.74 2.58
CA SER A 36 22.16 -31.82 1.90
C SER A 36 23.58 -32.07 2.39
N ASP A 37 24.57 -31.90 1.50
CA ASP A 37 25.98 -31.92 1.90
C ASP A 37 26.24 -30.77 2.88
N GLU A 38 26.79 -31.09 4.05
CA GLU A 38 26.96 -30.13 5.16
C GLU A 38 27.85 -28.94 4.76
N ALA A 39 28.91 -29.20 3.98
CA ALA A 39 29.81 -28.16 3.51
C ALA A 39 29.14 -27.27 2.44
N ALA A 40 28.38 -27.87 1.52
CA ALA A 40 27.63 -27.13 0.51
C ALA A 40 26.55 -26.25 1.16
N LEU A 41 25.84 -26.78 2.16
CA LEU A 41 24.82 -26.04 2.90
C LEU A 41 25.43 -24.90 3.73
N ALA A 42 26.49 -25.17 4.48
CA ALA A 42 27.22 -24.12 5.21
C ALA A 42 27.71 -23.01 4.27
N THR A 43 28.24 -23.39 3.11
CA THR A 43 28.69 -22.43 2.08
C THR A 43 27.52 -21.58 1.58
N TRP A 44 26.38 -22.21 1.27
CA TRP A 44 25.18 -21.50 0.82
C TRP A 44 24.68 -20.52 1.88
N LEU A 45 24.60 -20.92 3.15
CA LEU A 45 24.24 -20.03 4.26
C LEU A 45 25.22 -18.86 4.41
N ARG A 46 26.53 -19.10 4.26
CA ARG A 46 27.53 -18.03 4.35
C ARG A 46 27.41 -17.03 3.19
N LEU A 47 27.08 -17.48 1.99
CA LEU A 47 26.78 -16.58 0.87
C LEU A 47 25.56 -15.69 1.18
N GLY A 48 24.54 -16.26 1.83
CA GLY A 48 23.38 -15.50 2.31
C GLY A 48 23.74 -14.46 3.38
N GLU A 49 24.59 -14.82 4.34
CA GLU A 49 25.12 -13.88 5.33
C GLU A 49 25.89 -12.73 4.66
N LEU A 50 26.76 -13.02 3.69
CA LEU A 50 27.52 -11.99 2.96
C LEU A 50 26.61 -11.05 2.17
N GLU A 51 25.60 -11.58 1.49
CA GLU A 51 24.63 -10.76 0.76
C GLU A 51 23.78 -9.91 1.72
N ALA A 52 23.38 -10.47 2.87
CA ALA A 52 22.64 -9.76 3.89
C ALA A 52 23.47 -8.65 4.55
N GLU A 53 24.76 -8.90 4.85
CA GLU A 53 25.69 -7.90 5.40
C GLU A 53 25.81 -6.67 4.50
N GLY A 54 25.75 -6.84 3.18
CA GLY A 54 25.77 -5.74 2.21
C GLY A 54 24.48 -4.91 2.14
N GLN A 55 23.40 -5.31 2.83
CA GLN A 55 22.12 -4.60 2.83
C GLN A 55 22.00 -3.67 4.04
N ALA A 56 21.79 -2.37 3.82
CA ALA A 56 21.43 -1.44 4.87
C ALA A 56 19.97 -1.69 5.30
N CYS A 57 19.78 -2.11 6.55
CA CYS A 57 18.47 -2.38 7.13
C CYS A 57 18.23 -1.48 8.34
N ALA A 58 16.98 -1.10 8.57
CA ALA A 58 16.55 -0.51 9.84
C ALA A 58 16.66 -1.54 10.99
N ASP A 59 16.45 -1.10 12.22
CA ASP A 59 16.26 -2.03 13.33
C ASP A 59 14.97 -2.83 13.14
N TYR A 60 15.03 -4.13 13.43
CA TYR A 60 13.88 -5.01 13.27
C TYR A 60 12.68 -4.54 14.08
N ASP A 61 11.56 -4.38 13.39
CA ASP A 61 10.27 -4.06 13.99
C ASP A 61 9.21 -5.03 13.45
N GLU A 62 8.61 -5.80 14.36
CA GLU A 62 7.63 -6.84 14.02
C GLU A 62 6.37 -6.26 13.37
N THR A 63 5.96 -5.04 13.75
CA THR A 63 4.76 -4.39 13.23
C THR A 63 4.98 -3.92 11.80
N ASN A 64 6.11 -3.25 11.55
CA ASN A 64 6.57 -2.84 10.23
C ASN A 64 6.80 -4.04 9.33
N PHE A 65 7.37 -5.13 9.84
CA PHE A 65 7.53 -6.35 9.06
C PHE A 65 6.18 -6.95 8.65
N LYS A 66 5.22 -7.04 9.58
CA LYS A 66 3.85 -7.48 9.24
C LYS A 66 3.18 -6.56 8.21
N HIS A 67 3.42 -5.26 8.26
CA HIS A 67 2.94 -4.31 7.25
C HIS A 67 3.59 -4.55 5.88
N ALA A 68 4.93 -4.64 5.87
CA ALA A 68 5.72 -4.93 4.68
C ALA A 68 5.27 -6.23 4.00
N LEU A 69 4.99 -7.30 4.77
CA LEU A 69 4.51 -8.58 4.21
C LEU A 69 3.17 -8.45 3.47
N ARG A 70 2.27 -7.55 3.90
CA ARG A 70 1.01 -7.28 3.18
C ARG A 70 1.26 -6.56 1.87
N GLU A 71 2.20 -5.62 1.84
CA GLU A 71 2.62 -4.94 0.60
C GLU A 71 3.35 -5.89 -0.35
N ILE A 72 4.27 -6.70 0.16
CA ILE A 72 5.01 -7.71 -0.60
C ILE A 72 4.06 -8.75 -1.22
N ARG A 73 2.99 -9.12 -0.51
CA ARG A 73 1.93 -9.97 -1.08
C ARG A 73 1.34 -9.34 -2.35
N GLY A 74 1.32 -8.02 -2.46
CA GLY A 74 0.89 -7.29 -3.66
C GLY A 74 1.85 -7.45 -4.84
N LEU A 75 3.14 -7.65 -4.56
CA LEU A 75 4.20 -7.80 -5.56
C LEU A 75 4.19 -9.17 -6.25
N THR A 76 3.45 -10.16 -5.72
CA THR A 76 3.25 -11.46 -6.40
C THR A 76 2.50 -11.35 -7.73
N ARG A 77 2.05 -10.13 -8.07
CA ARG A 77 1.29 -9.80 -9.28
C ARG A 77 2.15 -9.22 -10.40
N VAL A 78 3.42 -8.94 -10.16
CA VAL A 78 4.34 -8.29 -11.11
C VAL A 78 5.51 -9.25 -11.36
N PRO A 79 6.16 -9.21 -12.55
CA PRO A 79 7.34 -10.01 -12.81
C PRO A 79 8.40 -9.81 -11.72
N ILE A 80 9.11 -10.89 -11.39
CA ILE A 80 10.04 -10.90 -10.25
C ILE A 80 11.14 -9.85 -10.41
N GLU A 81 11.56 -9.57 -11.64
CA GLU A 81 12.57 -8.58 -12.00
C GLU A 81 12.13 -7.15 -11.63
N GLU A 82 10.84 -6.85 -11.80
CA GLU A 82 10.24 -5.56 -11.43
C GLU A 82 9.95 -5.50 -9.92
N ALA A 83 9.55 -6.61 -9.32
CA ALA A 83 9.21 -6.70 -7.90
C ALA A 83 10.44 -6.63 -6.98
N LEU A 84 11.60 -7.12 -7.42
CA LEU A 84 12.76 -7.39 -6.57
C LEU A 84 13.25 -6.17 -5.78
N LEU A 85 13.34 -5.02 -6.44
CA LEU A 85 13.83 -3.80 -5.79
C LEU A 85 12.90 -3.36 -4.66
N ARG A 86 11.59 -3.31 -4.94
CA ARG A 86 10.59 -2.91 -3.95
C ARG A 86 10.47 -3.94 -2.83
N TRP A 87 10.57 -5.22 -3.15
CA TRP A 87 10.55 -6.30 -2.17
C TRP A 87 11.72 -6.19 -1.19
N ARG A 88 12.96 -6.03 -1.69
CA ARG A 88 14.14 -5.79 -0.86
C ARG A 88 14.00 -4.54 0.00
N GLN A 89 13.50 -3.45 -0.57
CA GLN A 89 13.29 -2.20 0.17
C GLN A 89 12.34 -2.39 1.36
N LEU A 90 11.20 -3.06 1.14
CA LEU A 90 10.21 -3.33 2.17
C LEU A 90 10.78 -4.20 3.30
N CYS A 91 11.54 -5.24 2.95
CA CYS A 91 12.24 -6.05 3.95
C CYS A 91 13.24 -5.19 4.75
N ASN A 92 14.10 -4.43 4.06
CA ASN A 92 15.15 -3.63 4.70
C ASN A 92 14.59 -2.56 5.65
N GLN A 93 13.47 -1.93 5.30
CA GLN A 93 12.77 -0.95 6.14
C GLN A 93 12.19 -1.56 7.42
N SER A 94 11.99 -2.88 7.44
CA SER A 94 11.52 -3.63 8.61
C SER A 94 12.63 -4.39 9.37
N GLY A 95 13.90 -4.17 9.02
CA GLY A 95 15.04 -4.86 9.62
C GLY A 95 15.22 -6.32 9.21
N VAL A 96 14.75 -6.66 8.01
CA VAL A 96 14.91 -7.99 7.41
C VAL A 96 15.74 -7.85 6.13
N ALA A 97 16.85 -8.56 6.01
CA ALA A 97 17.60 -8.65 4.76
C ALA A 97 17.08 -9.81 3.90
N LEU A 98 16.83 -9.55 2.62
CA LEU A 98 16.41 -10.57 1.66
C LEU A 98 17.60 -10.96 0.77
N ALA A 99 18.14 -12.16 0.99
CA ALA A 99 19.26 -12.71 0.22
C ALA A 99 18.76 -13.69 -0.85
N LEU A 100 19.06 -13.42 -2.12
CA LEU A 100 18.71 -14.31 -3.24
C LEU A 100 19.97 -15.00 -3.75
N VAL A 101 20.26 -16.16 -3.17
CA VAL A 101 21.48 -16.91 -3.47
C VAL A 101 21.14 -18.11 -4.33
N ARG A 102 21.77 -18.19 -5.50
CA ARG A 102 21.62 -19.36 -6.38
C ARG A 102 21.93 -20.66 -5.61
N PRO A 103 21.12 -21.71 -5.78
CA PRO A 103 21.36 -22.98 -5.10
C PRO A 103 22.72 -23.54 -5.54
N LEU A 104 23.50 -24.01 -4.56
CA LEU A 104 24.72 -24.76 -4.85
C LEU A 104 24.36 -26.23 -5.21
N PRO A 105 25.20 -26.92 -6.01
CA PRO A 105 25.03 -28.35 -6.21
C PRO A 105 24.93 -29.08 -4.87
N LYS A 106 23.99 -30.04 -4.77
CA LYS A 106 23.72 -30.82 -3.54
C LYS A 106 23.10 -30.06 -2.36
N VAL A 107 22.65 -28.81 -2.58
CA VAL A 107 21.78 -28.09 -1.63
C VAL A 107 20.34 -28.23 -2.09
N ALA A 108 19.49 -28.82 -1.24
CA ALA A 108 18.10 -29.08 -1.59
C ALA A 108 17.13 -27.94 -1.23
N LEU A 109 17.61 -26.92 -0.50
CA LEU A 109 16.74 -25.98 0.22
C LEU A 109 16.11 -24.96 -0.71
N SER A 110 14.87 -24.61 -0.44
CA SER A 110 14.18 -23.49 -1.10
C SER A 110 14.34 -22.18 -0.33
N GLY A 111 14.55 -22.25 0.98
CA GLY A 111 14.71 -21.09 1.86
C GLY A 111 15.41 -21.42 3.17
N ALA A 112 15.83 -20.37 3.87
CA ALA A 112 16.29 -20.40 5.25
C ALA A 112 16.09 -19.02 5.91
N ALA A 113 15.77 -19.02 7.19
CA ALA A 113 15.62 -17.81 8.00
C ALA A 113 16.41 -17.89 9.30
N TRP A 114 17.11 -16.81 9.65
CA TRP A 114 17.81 -16.69 10.93
C TRP A 114 18.06 -15.24 11.31
N TRP A 115 18.51 -15.02 12.55
CA TRP A 115 18.93 -13.70 13.03
C TRP A 115 20.42 -13.53 12.83
N LEU A 116 20.81 -12.52 12.05
CA LEU A 116 22.22 -12.13 11.91
C LEU A 116 22.70 -11.34 13.13
N SER A 117 21.80 -10.56 13.73
CA SER A 117 21.97 -9.88 15.02
C SER A 117 20.60 -9.75 15.70
N PRO A 118 20.52 -9.33 16.98
CA PRO A 118 19.23 -9.09 17.65
C PRO A 118 18.33 -8.05 16.96
N ARG A 119 18.89 -7.24 16.05
CA ARG A 119 18.20 -6.16 15.34
C ARG A 119 18.02 -6.43 13.85
N LYS A 120 18.54 -7.54 13.32
CA LYS A 120 18.52 -7.83 11.88
C LYS A 120 18.28 -9.30 11.61
N ALA A 121 17.14 -9.59 11.00
CA ALA A 121 16.81 -10.91 10.49
C ALA A 121 17.28 -11.08 9.04
N VAL A 122 17.46 -12.32 8.61
CA VAL A 122 17.79 -12.70 7.24
C VAL A 122 16.78 -13.71 6.76
N ILE A 123 16.24 -13.47 5.57
CA ILE A 123 15.52 -14.46 4.78
C ILE A 123 16.35 -14.71 3.53
N GLN A 124 16.86 -15.93 3.42
CA GLN A 124 17.61 -16.39 2.26
C GLN A 124 16.73 -17.32 1.43
N LEU A 125 16.64 -17.08 0.14
CA LEU A 125 15.88 -17.93 -0.78
C LEU A 125 16.78 -18.50 -1.86
N SER A 126 16.49 -19.73 -2.24
CA SER A 126 17.08 -20.35 -3.41
C SER A 126 16.09 -20.20 -4.57
N ALA A 127 16.55 -19.66 -5.68
CA ALA A 127 15.75 -19.59 -6.91
C ALA A 127 15.70 -20.96 -7.64
N ARG A 128 15.76 -22.08 -6.90
CA ARG A 128 16.02 -23.43 -7.42
C ARG A 128 14.93 -23.94 -8.35
N HIS A 129 13.68 -23.73 -8.00
CA HIS A 129 12.55 -24.24 -8.76
C HIS A 129 12.20 -23.40 -9.99
N LYS A 130 12.87 -22.24 -10.18
CA LYS A 130 12.67 -21.32 -11.30
C LYS A 130 11.18 -20.99 -11.57
N SER A 131 10.36 -21.07 -10.54
CA SER A 131 8.93 -20.77 -10.60
C SER A 131 8.60 -19.76 -9.51
N ASP A 132 7.88 -18.70 -9.91
CA ASP A 132 7.60 -17.56 -9.04
C ASP A 132 6.73 -17.97 -7.83
N ASP A 133 5.82 -18.93 -8.03
CA ASP A 133 4.93 -19.45 -6.99
C ASP A 133 5.69 -20.12 -5.83
N HIS A 134 6.67 -20.97 -6.13
CA HIS A 134 7.53 -21.58 -5.12
C HIS A 134 8.39 -20.54 -4.41
N LEU A 135 8.91 -19.55 -5.15
CA LEU A 135 9.73 -18.50 -4.55
C LEU A 135 8.92 -17.65 -3.56
N TRP A 136 7.70 -17.26 -3.94
CA TRP A 136 6.80 -16.51 -3.06
C TRP A 136 6.37 -17.33 -1.85
N PHE A 137 6.02 -18.61 -2.04
CA PHE A 137 5.68 -19.49 -0.94
C PHE A 137 6.83 -19.63 0.06
N SER A 138 8.03 -19.91 -0.44
CA SER A 138 9.23 -20.02 0.41
C SER A 138 9.49 -18.73 1.16
N PHE A 139 9.35 -17.56 0.55
CA PHE A 139 9.48 -16.29 1.26
C PHE A 139 8.52 -16.15 2.44
N PHE A 140 7.22 -16.38 2.22
CA PHE A 140 6.22 -16.23 3.29
C PHE A 140 6.37 -17.32 4.37
N HIS A 141 6.84 -18.51 4.00
CA HIS A 141 7.20 -19.57 4.94
C HIS A 141 8.36 -19.12 5.85
N GLU A 142 9.46 -18.63 5.28
CA GLU A 142 10.59 -18.11 6.04
C GLU A 142 10.21 -16.91 6.92
N ALA A 143 9.34 -16.02 6.42
CA ALA A 143 8.79 -14.92 7.21
C ALA A 143 7.96 -15.40 8.42
N ALA A 144 7.25 -16.52 8.29
CA ALA A 144 6.52 -17.13 9.39
C ALA A 144 7.46 -17.59 10.51
N HIS A 145 8.62 -18.19 10.17
CA HIS A 145 9.61 -18.58 11.19
C HIS A 145 10.15 -17.37 11.97
N ILE A 146 10.39 -16.24 11.30
CA ILE A 146 10.79 -15.00 11.98
C ILE A 146 9.69 -14.48 12.91
N LEU A 147 8.42 -14.53 12.50
CA LEU A 147 7.31 -13.97 13.29
C LEU A 147 6.84 -14.88 14.44
N LEU A 148 6.74 -16.18 14.20
CA LEU A 148 6.07 -17.13 15.10
C LEU A 148 7.05 -17.87 16.00
N HIS A 149 8.28 -18.10 15.53
CA HIS A 149 9.22 -19.03 16.15
C HIS A 149 10.48 -18.35 16.73
N SER A 150 10.73 -17.06 16.43
CA SER A 150 11.96 -16.36 16.84
C SER A 150 12.11 -16.07 18.34
N LYS A 151 11.01 -15.95 19.09
CA LYS A 151 11.01 -15.54 20.51
C LYS A 151 10.84 -16.68 21.52
N LYS A 152 10.47 -17.90 21.09
CA LYS A 152 10.08 -18.99 22.02
C LYS A 152 11.21 -19.94 22.44
N ASN A 153 12.42 -19.82 21.89
CA ASN A 153 13.46 -20.83 22.09
C ASN A 153 14.58 -20.44 23.08
N VAL A 154 14.35 -19.44 23.94
CA VAL A 154 15.30 -19.07 25.03
C VAL A 154 14.88 -19.63 26.39
N PHE A 155 13.68 -20.21 26.53
CA PHE A 155 13.33 -20.95 27.75
C PHE A 155 13.79 -22.40 27.61
N VAL A 156 14.94 -22.67 28.21
CA VAL A 156 15.39 -24.01 28.59
C VAL A 156 14.37 -24.57 29.58
N ASP A 157 13.49 -25.42 29.07
CA ASP A 157 12.79 -26.45 29.82
C ASP A 157 12.45 -27.55 28.81
N ASP A 158 12.39 -28.81 29.25
CA ASP A 158 12.33 -30.08 28.48
C ASP A 158 11.14 -30.27 27.48
N THR A 159 10.58 -29.19 26.96
CA THR A 159 9.46 -29.15 26.02
C THR A 159 9.85 -28.45 24.73
N THR A 160 10.91 -28.89 24.06
CA THR A 160 11.20 -28.44 22.69
C THR A 160 9.98 -28.74 21.80
N PRO A 161 9.36 -27.73 21.17
CA PRO A 161 8.26 -27.96 20.23
C PRO A 161 8.72 -28.92 19.13
N ASP A 162 7.89 -29.92 18.82
CA ASP A 162 8.13 -30.84 17.71
C ASP A 162 8.36 -30.02 16.43
N LYS A 163 9.52 -30.20 15.79
CA LYS A 163 9.88 -29.48 14.55
C LYS A 163 8.79 -29.63 13.50
N SER A 164 8.13 -30.79 13.42
CA SER A 164 7.02 -31.00 12.49
C SER A 164 5.89 -29.98 12.69
N LYS A 165 5.57 -29.62 13.94
CA LYS A 165 4.49 -28.66 14.24
C LYS A 165 4.86 -27.23 13.82
N LEU A 166 6.11 -26.84 14.01
CA LEU A 166 6.60 -25.52 13.58
C LEU A 166 6.55 -25.40 12.05
N GLU A 167 6.91 -26.46 11.34
CA GLU A 167 6.84 -26.53 9.88
C GLU A 167 5.39 -26.47 9.37
N ASP A 168 4.49 -27.22 10.01
CA ASP A 168 3.06 -27.18 9.68
C ASP A 168 2.45 -25.79 9.92
N GLU A 169 2.83 -25.13 11.02
CA GLU A 169 2.39 -23.77 11.34
C GLU A 169 2.91 -22.76 10.31
N ALA A 170 4.19 -22.84 9.93
CA ALA A 170 4.76 -21.99 8.90
C ALA A 170 4.10 -22.21 7.53
N ASN A 171 3.85 -23.47 7.15
CA ASN A 171 3.16 -23.83 5.92
C ASN A 171 1.71 -23.32 5.88
N GLU A 172 0.97 -23.50 6.97
CA GLU A 172 -0.40 -22.99 7.08
C GLU A 172 -0.41 -21.45 7.03
N TRP A 173 0.53 -20.79 7.71
CA TRP A 173 0.64 -19.33 7.71
C TRP A 173 0.95 -18.79 6.31
N ALA A 174 1.95 -19.33 5.62
CA ALA A 174 2.34 -18.92 4.29
C ALA A 174 1.21 -19.15 3.26
N SER A 175 0.57 -20.32 3.34
CA SER A 175 -0.59 -20.66 2.51
C SER A 175 -1.73 -19.67 2.71
N ASN A 176 -2.08 -19.37 3.97
CA ASN A 176 -3.14 -18.42 4.30
C ASN A 176 -2.83 -16.99 3.89
N MET A 177 -1.55 -16.60 3.97
CA MET A 177 -1.09 -15.28 3.54
C MET A 177 -1.27 -15.12 2.03
N LEU A 178 -0.87 -16.10 1.23
CA LEU A 178 -1.03 -16.05 -0.23
C LEU A 178 -2.49 -16.25 -0.66
N VAL A 179 -3.11 -17.32 -0.16
CA VAL A 179 -4.46 -17.78 -0.49
C VAL A 179 -5.25 -18.03 0.79
N PRO A 180 -6.06 -17.06 1.26
CA PRO A 180 -6.80 -17.21 2.52
C PRO A 180 -7.74 -18.43 2.53
N ARG A 181 -7.61 -19.33 3.51
CA ARG A 181 -8.35 -20.61 3.61
C ARG A 181 -9.86 -20.46 3.47
N ARG A 182 -10.47 -19.46 4.12
CA ARG A 182 -11.92 -19.18 3.99
C ARG A 182 -12.39 -18.89 2.57
N ARG A 183 -11.49 -18.43 1.70
CA ARG A 183 -11.80 -18.12 0.29
C ARG A 183 -11.52 -19.31 -0.59
N TRP A 184 -10.44 -20.03 -0.32
CA TRP A 184 -10.18 -21.32 -0.92
C TRP A 184 -11.33 -22.29 -0.69
N GLN A 185 -11.81 -22.44 0.55
CA GLN A 185 -12.93 -23.32 0.91
C GLN A 185 -14.20 -22.97 0.10
N ARG A 186 -14.61 -21.69 0.08
CA ARG A 186 -15.76 -21.23 -0.71
C ARG A 186 -15.61 -21.46 -2.21
N PHE A 187 -14.39 -21.40 -2.73
CA PHE A 187 -14.11 -21.70 -4.13
C PHE A 187 -14.17 -23.21 -4.38
N ALA A 188 -13.52 -24.01 -3.52
CA ALA A 188 -13.46 -25.47 -3.62
C ALA A 188 -14.83 -26.15 -3.45
N GLU A 189 -15.70 -25.60 -2.58
CA GLU A 189 -17.10 -26.05 -2.39
C GLU A 189 -17.91 -26.03 -3.69
N ARG A 190 -17.59 -25.11 -4.61
CA ARG A 190 -18.28 -24.99 -5.91
C ARG A 190 -17.74 -25.93 -6.98
N TRP A 191 -16.71 -26.71 -6.64
CA TRP A 191 -15.98 -27.61 -7.52
C TRP A 191 -15.67 -27.08 -8.95
N PRO A 192 -15.18 -25.85 -9.10
CA PRO A 192 -14.87 -25.30 -10.41
C PRO A 192 -13.62 -25.95 -10.99
N ARG A 193 -13.77 -26.93 -11.88
CA ARG A 193 -12.64 -27.60 -12.57
C ARG A 193 -12.22 -26.93 -13.88
N SER A 194 -12.89 -25.87 -14.31
CA SER A 194 -12.54 -25.20 -15.56
C SER A 194 -11.37 -24.24 -15.36
N ARG A 195 -10.43 -24.21 -16.32
CA ARG A 195 -9.32 -23.25 -16.35
C ARG A 195 -9.82 -21.81 -16.16
N ARG A 196 -10.96 -21.45 -16.77
CA ARG A 196 -11.57 -20.13 -16.65
C ARG A 196 -11.98 -19.79 -15.22
N ALA A 197 -12.52 -20.73 -14.47
CA ALA A 197 -12.92 -20.51 -13.09
C ALA A 197 -11.72 -20.43 -12.14
N ILE A 198 -10.68 -21.23 -12.38
CA ILE A 198 -9.40 -21.13 -11.66
C ILE A 198 -8.73 -19.78 -11.94
N GLN A 199 -8.70 -19.34 -13.20
CA GLN A 199 -8.21 -18.01 -13.60
C GLN A 199 -9.02 -16.91 -12.91
N ALA A 200 -10.35 -16.94 -12.96
CA ALA A 200 -11.21 -15.96 -12.30
C ALA A 200 -11.02 -15.94 -10.77
N PHE A 201 -10.75 -17.08 -10.13
CA PHE A 201 -10.44 -17.13 -8.71
C PHE A 201 -9.05 -16.57 -8.40
N ALA A 202 -8.05 -16.90 -9.21
CA ALA A 202 -6.75 -16.28 -9.12
C ALA A 202 -6.88 -14.76 -9.28
N ASP A 203 -7.69 -14.26 -10.20
CA ASP A 203 -7.97 -12.83 -10.42
C ASP A 203 -8.70 -12.19 -9.25
N TYR A 204 -9.65 -12.91 -8.66
CA TYR A 204 -10.28 -12.51 -7.42
C TYR A 204 -9.25 -12.39 -6.29
N LEU A 205 -8.35 -13.38 -6.14
CA LEU A 205 -7.23 -13.35 -5.20
C LEU A 205 -6.23 -12.23 -5.48
N ARG A 206 -5.97 -11.92 -6.77
CA ARG A 206 -5.18 -10.76 -7.21
C ARG A 206 -5.78 -9.51 -6.56
N ASN A 207 -7.10 -9.33 -6.62
CA ASN A 207 -7.78 -8.11 -6.17
C ASN A 207 -8.03 -8.02 -4.65
N LEU A 208 -7.59 -9.00 -3.86
CA LEU A 208 -7.75 -8.97 -2.39
C LEU A 208 -6.91 -7.91 -1.69
N ASN A 209 -5.69 -7.63 -2.17
CA ASN A 209 -4.74 -6.74 -1.47
C ASN A 209 -5.22 -5.28 -1.41
N TRP A 210 -6.12 -4.90 -2.30
CA TRP A 210 -6.70 -3.56 -2.32
C TRP A 210 -7.76 -3.32 -1.22
N ARG A 211 -8.21 -4.38 -0.51
CA ARG A 211 -9.30 -4.28 0.47
C ARG A 211 -8.89 -4.25 1.93
N GLN A 212 -7.64 -4.52 2.28
CA GLN A 212 -7.19 -4.59 3.69
C GLN A 212 -6.08 -3.60 4.07
N LEU A 213 -5.67 -2.72 3.15
CA LEU A 213 -4.75 -1.62 3.40
C LEU A 213 -5.29 -0.29 2.84
N ARG A 214 -6.58 -0.09 3.08
CA ARG A 214 -7.25 1.16 2.75
C ARG A 214 -7.65 1.84 4.04
N LEU A 215 -6.87 2.86 4.41
CA LEU A 215 -7.47 4.13 4.81
C LEU A 215 -8.36 4.52 3.62
N HIS A 216 -9.63 4.10 3.65
CA HIS A 216 -10.45 3.81 2.44
C HIS A 216 -10.70 4.97 1.48
N ASN A 217 -10.23 6.16 1.82
CA ASN A 217 -10.41 7.35 1.02
C ASN A 217 -9.11 8.10 0.71
N LEU A 218 -7.91 7.57 0.97
CA LEU A 218 -6.65 8.31 0.73
C LEU A 218 -5.77 7.68 -0.36
N ARG A 219 -5.58 8.36 -1.50
CA ARG A 219 -4.65 8.02 -2.59
C ARG A 219 -4.01 9.29 -3.11
N LEU A 220 -2.69 9.41 -2.96
CA LEU A 220 -1.91 10.50 -3.55
C LEU A 220 -1.99 10.42 -5.08
N SER A 221 -2.58 11.43 -5.69
CA SER A 221 -2.74 11.61 -7.13
C SER A 221 -2.34 13.04 -7.44
N GLU A 222 -1.48 13.23 -8.44
CA GLU A 222 -1.02 14.56 -8.81
C GLU A 222 -1.81 15.02 -10.03
N ASN A 223 -2.46 16.18 -9.95
CA ASN A 223 -3.25 16.72 -11.04
C ASN A 223 -2.63 18.02 -11.57
N THR A 224 -2.20 17.98 -12.82
CA THR A 224 -1.65 19.13 -13.55
C THR A 224 -2.73 19.96 -14.26
N GLY A 225 -4.00 19.56 -14.19
CA GLY A 225 -5.15 20.17 -14.88
C GLY A 225 -6.30 20.56 -13.95
N VAL A 226 -7.52 20.51 -14.48
CA VAL A 226 -8.80 20.71 -13.77
C VAL A 226 -9.34 19.36 -13.25
N ALA A 227 -10.45 19.38 -12.52
CA ALA A 227 -11.27 18.20 -12.27
C ALA A 227 -11.38 17.32 -13.54
N PHE A 228 -11.29 16.00 -13.36
CA PHE A 228 -11.27 15.01 -14.44
C PHE A 228 -10.05 15.10 -15.40
N GLY A 229 -8.98 15.80 -15.04
CA GLY A 229 -7.76 15.88 -15.85
C GLY A 229 -7.89 16.72 -17.12
N MET A 230 -8.91 17.57 -17.21
CA MET A 230 -9.06 18.50 -18.33
C MET A 230 -7.94 19.55 -18.34
N LEU A 231 -7.48 19.98 -19.52
CA LEU A 231 -6.43 20.99 -19.75
C LEU A 231 -4.98 20.60 -19.37
N GLN A 232 -4.71 19.32 -19.05
CA GLN A 232 -3.35 18.84 -18.69
C GLN A 232 -2.32 18.98 -19.82
N ASN A 233 -2.75 18.90 -21.09
CA ASN A 233 -1.87 18.88 -22.27
C ASN A 233 -1.79 20.22 -23.03
N LEU A 234 -2.40 21.29 -22.50
CA LEU A 234 -2.35 22.59 -23.16
C LEU A 234 -1.07 23.35 -22.78
N PRO A 235 -0.31 23.87 -23.75
CA PRO A 235 0.77 24.81 -23.48
C PRO A 235 0.21 26.01 -22.68
N GLY A 236 0.71 26.22 -21.47
CA GLY A 236 0.25 27.30 -20.58
C GLY A 236 -0.97 26.98 -19.71
N GLY A 237 -1.47 25.73 -19.69
CA GLY A 237 -2.62 25.32 -18.85
C GLY A 237 -2.47 25.71 -17.37
N ARG A 238 -1.26 25.55 -16.81
CA ARG A 238 -0.94 26.00 -15.44
C ARG A 238 -1.19 27.50 -15.21
N VAL A 239 -0.78 28.34 -16.16
CA VAL A 239 -0.92 29.81 -16.06
C VAL A 239 -2.39 30.20 -16.15
N ILE A 240 -3.14 29.57 -17.05
CA ILE A 240 -4.58 29.78 -17.21
C ILE A 240 -5.31 29.40 -15.91
N LEU A 241 -4.98 28.26 -15.30
CA LEU A 241 -5.62 27.79 -14.07
C LEU A 241 -5.29 28.67 -12.86
N SER A 242 -4.04 29.13 -12.74
CA SER A 242 -3.67 30.10 -11.72
C SER A 242 -4.37 31.45 -11.92
N ALA A 243 -4.53 31.91 -13.16
CA ALA A 243 -5.26 33.15 -13.48
C ALA A 243 -6.76 33.04 -13.16
N VAL A 244 -7.39 31.90 -13.45
CA VAL A 244 -8.79 31.64 -13.08
C VAL A 244 -8.97 31.61 -11.56
N GLY A 245 -8.05 30.95 -10.83
CA GLY A 245 -8.07 30.94 -9.37
C GLY A 245 -7.92 32.34 -8.78
N LEU A 246 -7.01 33.15 -9.32
CA LEU A 246 -6.83 34.54 -8.91
C LEU A 246 -8.06 35.40 -9.21
N PHE A 247 -8.66 35.25 -10.38
CA PHE A 247 -9.91 35.93 -10.75
C PHE A 247 -11.07 35.57 -9.82
N ALA A 248 -11.22 34.28 -9.47
CA ALA A 248 -12.20 33.83 -8.49
C ALA A 248 -11.99 34.49 -7.11
N LEU A 249 -10.74 34.63 -6.66
CA LEU A 249 -10.42 35.35 -5.42
C LEU A 249 -10.78 36.83 -5.47
N VAL A 250 -10.52 37.50 -6.59
CA VAL A 250 -10.93 38.91 -6.80
C VAL A 250 -12.44 39.04 -6.74
N LEU A 251 -13.18 38.14 -7.39
CA LEU A 251 -14.65 38.13 -7.33
C LEU A 251 -15.15 37.88 -5.91
N VAL A 252 -14.61 36.91 -5.19
CA VAL A 252 -15.00 36.64 -3.79
C VAL A 252 -14.74 37.86 -2.92
N PHE A 253 -13.58 38.51 -3.06
CA PHE A 253 -13.26 39.73 -2.32
C PHE A 253 -14.22 40.88 -2.65
N TYR A 254 -14.55 41.05 -3.93
CA TYR A 254 -15.54 42.03 -4.38
C TYR A 254 -16.92 41.76 -3.76
N TYR A 255 -17.40 40.52 -3.77
CA TYR A 255 -18.68 40.16 -3.16
C TYR A 255 -18.67 40.30 -1.64
N LEU A 256 -17.58 39.94 -0.97
CA LEU A 256 -17.41 40.16 0.48
C LEU A 256 -17.52 41.64 0.86
N ARG A 257 -17.06 42.55 -0.02
CA ARG A 257 -17.19 44.01 0.19
C ARG A 257 -18.62 44.52 -0.01
N GLN A 258 -19.46 43.79 -0.74
CA GLN A 258 -20.84 44.19 -1.04
C GLN A 258 -21.88 43.53 -0.12
N THR A 259 -21.54 42.41 0.51
CA THR A 259 -22.44 41.70 1.42
C THR A 259 -22.43 42.32 2.82
N GLY A 260 -23.61 42.74 3.32
CA GLY A 260 -23.75 43.23 4.69
C GLY A 260 -23.52 42.13 5.75
N LEU A 261 -22.97 42.50 6.90
CA LEU A 261 -22.53 41.63 8.02
C LEU A 261 -23.60 40.67 8.59
N ARG A 262 -24.87 40.80 8.19
CA ARG A 262 -26.00 39.98 8.67
C ARG A 262 -26.19 38.67 7.90
N ARG A 263 -25.46 38.43 6.80
CA ARG A 263 -25.58 37.20 5.99
C ARG A 263 -24.48 36.18 6.33
N THR A 264 -24.53 35.60 7.52
CA THR A 264 -23.49 34.68 8.02
C THR A 264 -23.25 33.48 7.09
N HIS A 265 -24.31 32.97 6.45
CA HIS A 265 -24.20 31.82 5.54
C HIS A 265 -23.44 32.18 4.26
N MET A 266 -23.73 33.35 3.68
CA MET A 266 -22.99 33.89 2.53
C MET A 266 -21.51 34.11 2.85
N HIS A 267 -21.18 34.62 4.04
CA HIS A 267 -19.78 34.80 4.46
C HIS A 267 -19.06 33.46 4.67
N LEU A 268 -19.74 32.46 5.23
CA LEU A 268 -19.20 31.09 5.34
C LEU A 268 -18.94 30.50 3.94
N ALA A 269 -19.88 30.68 3.02
CA ALA A 269 -19.77 30.19 1.66
C ALA A 269 -18.60 30.85 0.90
N LEU A 270 -18.51 32.19 0.97
CA LEU A 270 -17.40 32.96 0.39
C LEU A 270 -16.06 32.60 1.04
N GLY A 271 -16.03 32.35 2.36
CA GLY A 271 -14.84 31.88 3.07
C GLY A 271 -14.37 30.50 2.63
N LEU A 272 -15.29 29.55 2.41
CA LEU A 272 -14.99 28.23 1.88
C LEU A 272 -14.46 28.29 0.44
N VAL A 273 -15.07 29.13 -0.42
CA VAL A 273 -14.61 29.34 -1.80
C VAL A 273 -13.24 30.00 -1.81
N ALA A 274 -13.02 31.04 -0.99
CA ALA A 274 -11.71 31.70 -0.88
C ALA A 274 -10.64 30.74 -0.38
N GLY A 275 -10.91 29.99 0.69
CA GLY A 275 -9.97 29.03 1.26
C GLY A 275 -9.60 27.92 0.29
N GLY A 276 -10.59 27.36 -0.44
CA GLY A 276 -10.35 26.37 -1.48
C GLY A 276 -9.56 26.94 -2.67
N ALA A 277 -9.90 28.14 -3.13
CA ALA A 277 -9.19 28.80 -4.23
C ALA A 277 -7.73 29.14 -3.85
N VAL A 278 -7.48 29.65 -2.64
CA VAL A 278 -6.13 29.91 -2.12
C VAL A 278 -5.33 28.62 -2.01
N GLY A 279 -5.90 27.56 -1.42
CA GLY A 279 -5.21 26.27 -1.27
C GLY A 279 -4.74 25.70 -2.61
N ASN A 280 -5.64 25.64 -3.59
CA ASN A 280 -5.32 25.18 -4.94
C ASN A 280 -4.39 26.13 -5.70
N LEU A 281 -4.34 27.43 -5.37
CA LEU A 281 -3.41 28.39 -5.97
C LEU A 281 -2.00 28.25 -5.40
N ILE A 282 -1.86 28.10 -4.08
CA ILE A 282 -0.57 27.84 -3.41
C ILE A 282 0.05 26.57 -3.97
N ASP A 283 -0.71 25.49 -4.06
CA ASP A 283 -0.24 24.22 -4.61
C ASP A 283 0.35 24.39 -6.03
N ARG A 284 -0.36 25.13 -6.90
CA ARG A 284 0.10 25.38 -8.27
C ARG A 284 1.32 26.29 -8.35
N ILE A 285 1.47 27.26 -7.46
CA ILE A 285 2.63 28.16 -7.43
C ILE A 285 3.87 27.43 -6.90
N VAL A 286 3.71 26.67 -5.81
CA VAL A 286 4.82 26.02 -5.10
C VAL A 286 5.25 24.71 -5.77
N PHE A 287 4.29 23.87 -6.13
CA PHE A 287 4.55 22.51 -6.63
C PHE A 287 4.29 22.36 -8.14
N GLY A 288 3.78 23.39 -8.80
CA GLY A 288 3.45 23.36 -10.23
C GLY A 288 2.21 22.52 -10.57
N LYS A 289 1.54 21.94 -9.57
CA LYS A 289 0.42 20.99 -9.68
C LYS A 289 -0.41 20.99 -8.39
N VAL A 290 -1.62 20.45 -8.45
CA VAL A 290 -2.48 20.26 -7.27
C VAL A 290 -2.34 18.82 -6.77
N THR A 291 -2.23 18.65 -5.45
CA THR A 291 -2.12 17.33 -4.83
C THR A 291 -3.49 16.82 -4.41
N ASP A 292 -4.03 15.87 -5.16
CA ASP A 292 -5.26 15.17 -4.83
C ASP A 292 -4.94 13.99 -3.93
N PHE A 293 -5.72 13.81 -2.87
CA PHE A 293 -5.46 12.73 -1.93
C PHE A 293 -6.72 11.99 -1.52
N ILE A 294 -7.92 12.49 -1.79
CA ILE A 294 -9.18 11.87 -1.40
C ILE A 294 -9.79 11.10 -2.59
N VAL A 295 -10.07 9.81 -2.44
CA VAL A 295 -10.72 8.98 -3.47
C VAL A 295 -11.94 8.26 -2.90
N TRP A 296 -13.10 8.48 -3.50
CA TRP A 296 -14.35 7.85 -3.08
C TRP A 296 -14.80 6.79 -4.10
N HIS A 297 -15.34 5.68 -3.61
CA HIS A 297 -15.93 4.63 -4.42
C HIS A 297 -17.43 4.49 -4.12
N TYR A 298 -18.23 4.44 -5.17
CA TYR A 298 -19.67 4.25 -5.09
C TYR A 298 -20.11 3.18 -6.11
N HIS A 299 -20.76 2.11 -5.63
CA HIS A 299 -21.30 1.01 -6.46
C HIS A 299 -20.32 0.41 -7.49
N GLY A 300 -19.03 0.33 -7.16
CA GLY A 300 -18.01 -0.21 -8.06
C GLY A 300 -17.41 0.79 -9.03
N HIS A 301 -17.90 2.04 -9.05
CA HIS A 301 -17.29 3.15 -9.77
C HIS A 301 -16.36 3.95 -8.86
N GLU A 302 -15.18 4.33 -9.38
CA GLU A 302 -14.21 5.22 -8.72
C GLU A 302 -14.56 6.67 -9.07
N TRP A 303 -14.84 7.48 -8.06
CA TRP A 303 -14.94 8.92 -8.21
C TRP A 303 -13.51 9.49 -8.40
N PRO A 304 -13.33 10.51 -9.25
CA PRO A 304 -12.03 11.15 -9.43
C PRO A 304 -11.42 11.57 -8.08
N ALA A 305 -10.10 11.49 -7.98
CA ALA A 305 -9.41 12.00 -6.79
C ALA A 305 -9.66 13.51 -6.62
N PHE A 306 -9.80 13.96 -5.38
CA PHE A 306 -9.99 15.37 -5.02
C PHE A 306 -9.25 15.70 -3.73
N ASN A 307 -9.14 16.98 -3.38
CA ASN A 307 -8.53 17.40 -2.11
C ASN A 307 -9.52 18.18 -1.22
N ILE A 308 -9.04 18.63 -0.05
CA ILE A 308 -9.87 19.42 0.88
C ILE A 308 -10.26 20.78 0.27
N ALA A 309 -9.41 21.36 -0.59
CA ALA A 309 -9.72 22.62 -1.27
C ALA A 309 -10.87 22.45 -2.28
N ASP A 310 -10.94 21.34 -3.01
CA ASP A 310 -12.05 21.02 -3.91
C ASP A 310 -13.35 20.77 -3.14
N ALA A 311 -13.27 20.07 -2.00
CA ALA A 311 -14.42 19.89 -1.12
C ALA A 311 -14.94 21.24 -0.59
N ALA A 312 -14.04 22.14 -0.17
CA ALA A 312 -14.39 23.49 0.26
C ALA A 312 -15.05 24.31 -0.87
N LEU A 313 -14.53 24.23 -2.10
CA LEU A 313 -15.14 24.88 -3.26
C LEU A 313 -16.55 24.36 -3.53
N VAL A 314 -16.75 23.03 -3.55
CA VAL A 314 -18.06 22.41 -3.80
C VAL A 314 -19.07 22.78 -2.72
N VAL A 315 -18.68 22.69 -1.44
CA VAL A 315 -19.56 23.06 -0.32
C VAL A 315 -19.88 24.55 -0.34
N GLY A 316 -18.89 25.41 -0.57
CA GLY A 316 -19.09 26.86 -0.64
C GLY A 316 -20.03 27.27 -1.77
N ILE A 317 -19.80 26.77 -2.99
CA ILE A 317 -20.70 27.02 -4.15
C ILE A 317 -22.10 26.46 -3.87
N GLY A 318 -22.21 25.29 -3.25
CA GLY A 318 -23.49 24.69 -2.87
C GLY A 318 -24.29 25.55 -1.88
N ILE A 319 -23.63 26.12 -0.87
CA ILE A 319 -24.27 27.05 0.08
C ILE A 319 -24.71 28.33 -0.65
N MET A 320 -23.86 28.92 -1.51
CA MET A 320 -24.22 30.11 -2.29
C MET A 320 -25.45 29.85 -3.17
N ALA A 321 -25.46 28.73 -3.90
CA ALA A 321 -26.58 28.37 -4.77
C ALA A 321 -27.87 28.15 -3.98
N LEU A 322 -27.79 27.47 -2.84
CA LEU A 322 -28.93 27.27 -1.95
C LEU A 322 -29.49 28.59 -1.43
N GLU A 323 -28.62 29.52 -1.03
CA GLU A 323 -29.05 30.84 -0.53
C GLU A 323 -29.76 31.64 -1.62
N ILE A 324 -29.22 31.69 -2.84
CA ILE A 324 -29.84 32.35 -3.99
C ILE A 324 -31.23 31.75 -4.28
N LEU A 325 -31.36 30.42 -4.26
CA LEU A 325 -32.63 29.73 -4.51
C LEU A 325 -33.67 30.03 -3.41
N LEU A 326 -33.24 30.09 -2.16
CA LEU A 326 -34.10 30.42 -1.03
C LEU A 326 -34.53 31.89 -1.04
N GLU A 327 -33.65 32.81 -1.42
CA GLU A 327 -33.99 34.23 -1.59
C GLU A 327 -35.02 34.42 -2.71
N LYS A 328 -34.82 33.76 -3.85
CA LYS A 328 -35.78 33.80 -4.96
C LYS A 328 -37.17 33.29 -4.55
N ARG A 329 -37.24 32.20 -3.76
CA ARG A 329 -38.50 31.69 -3.21
C ARG A 329 -39.16 32.68 -2.24
N ARG A 330 -38.38 33.28 -1.33
CA ARG A 330 -38.90 34.30 -0.40
C ARG A 330 -39.41 35.54 -1.12
N HIS A 331 -38.81 35.94 -2.23
CA HIS A 331 -39.30 37.03 -3.07
C HIS A 331 -40.55 36.66 -3.86
N ALA A 332 -40.66 35.42 -4.36
CA ALA A 332 -41.88 34.93 -5.01
C ALA A 332 -43.07 34.87 -4.05
N ASP A 333 -42.83 34.43 -2.80
CA ASP A 333 -43.85 34.31 -1.75
C ASP A 333 -44.25 35.67 -1.15
N ARG A 334 -43.40 36.69 -1.31
CA ARG A 334 -43.63 38.08 -0.84
C ARG A 334 -44.12 39.02 -1.94
N SER A 335 -44.17 38.58 -3.20
CA SER A 335 -44.73 39.41 -4.27
C SER A 335 -46.25 39.46 -4.08
N PRO A 336 -46.84 40.62 -3.75
CA PRO A 336 -48.28 40.73 -3.67
C PRO A 336 -48.86 40.41 -5.05
N ALA A 337 -49.93 39.62 -5.13
CA ALA A 337 -50.79 39.62 -6.31
C ALA A 337 -51.12 41.09 -6.60
N GLU A 338 -50.76 41.58 -7.79
CA GLU A 338 -51.14 42.93 -8.24
C GLU A 338 -52.64 43.11 -7.98
N PRO A 339 -53.07 44.20 -7.32
CA PRO A 339 -54.48 44.46 -7.18
C PRO A 339 -55.03 44.67 -8.59
N ALA A 340 -56.05 43.89 -8.94
CA ALA A 340 -56.77 44.03 -10.19
C ALA A 340 -57.17 45.50 -10.38
N GLY A 341 -56.55 46.17 -11.34
CA GLY A 341 -56.87 47.54 -11.71
C GLY A 341 -58.32 47.61 -12.17
N GLU A 342 -59.12 48.37 -11.43
CA GLU A 342 -60.40 48.86 -11.87
C GLU A 342 -60.25 49.74 -13.13
N GLY A 343 -61.17 49.54 -14.08
CA GLY A 343 -61.64 50.58 -14.99
C GLY A 343 -61.29 50.40 -16.46
N GLN A 344 -62.24 49.90 -17.27
CA GLN A 344 -63.13 50.78 -18.06
C GLN A 344 -63.98 49.98 -19.08
N SER A 345 -65.29 49.95 -18.80
CA SER A 345 -66.45 50.11 -19.71
C SER A 345 -66.22 50.24 -21.23
N HIS A 346 -66.83 49.36 -22.04
CA HIS A 346 -67.97 49.70 -22.93
C HIS A 346 -68.46 48.55 -23.85
N HIS A 347 -69.74 48.20 -23.70
CA HIS A 347 -70.80 48.06 -24.73
C HIS A 347 -70.63 47.14 -25.97
N LYS A 348 -71.47 46.10 -26.08
CA LYS A 348 -72.67 46.02 -26.96
C LYS A 348 -73.24 44.59 -27.03
N GLY A 349 -74.56 44.48 -27.02
CA GLY A 349 -75.35 43.27 -27.17
C GLY A 349 -76.74 43.46 -26.56
#